data_AF-A0A929ZHJ5-F1
#
_entry.id   AF-A0A929ZHJ5-F1
#
_cell.length_a   1.000
_cell.length_b   1.000
_cell.length_c   1.000
_cell.angle_alpha   90.00
_cell.angle_beta   90.00
_cell.angle_gamma   90.00
#
_symmetry.space_group_name_H-M   'P 1'
#
loop_
_entity.id
_entity.type
_entity.pdbx_description
1 polymer ?
#
loop_
_entity_poly.entity_id
_entity_poly.type
_entity_poly.pdbx_seq_one_letter_code
_entity_poly.pdbx_strand_id
1 'polypeptide(L)'
;AVGLVDDQAYADALVRSRFSGTGASGRALREVLVRKGLDSSTIERALSQIDRDDEAERAAQLVARKRRSLAGVPRETAYRRLSSMLARKGYSPSVASAAVREALDAWGSGEESGEESWQWGL
;
A
#
# COMPACT_ATOMS: atom_id res chain seq x y z
N ALA A 1 27.95 -31.39 8.45
CA ALA A 1 27.52 -30.06 7.96
C ALA A 1 26.00 -30.07 7.90
N VAL A 2 25.33 -29.31 8.78
CA VAL A 2 23.86 -29.26 8.85
C VAL A 2 23.37 -28.38 7.70
N GLY A 3 22.41 -28.88 6.92
CA GLY A 3 21.96 -28.29 5.66
C GLY A 3 21.60 -26.81 5.77
N LEU A 4 22.35 -26.01 5.04
CA LEU A 4 22.15 -24.57 4.88
C LEU A 4 20.82 -24.36 4.16
N VAL A 5 19.78 -23.98 4.91
CA VAL A 5 18.77 -23.12 4.32
C VAL A 5 19.52 -21.86 3.93
N ASP A 6 19.55 -21.56 2.63
CA ASP A 6 20.10 -20.30 2.16
C ASP A 6 19.18 -19.18 2.66
N ASP A 7 19.59 -18.54 3.75
CA ASP A 7 18.86 -17.44 4.40
C ASP A 7 18.56 -16.30 3.41
N GLN A 8 19.46 -16.07 2.44
CA GLN A 8 19.23 -15.09 1.39
C GLN A 8 18.13 -15.55 0.45
N ALA A 9 18.20 -16.77 -0.08
CA ALA A 9 17.16 -17.30 -0.96
C ALA A 9 15.79 -17.35 -0.25
N TYR A 10 15.77 -17.67 1.04
CA TYR A 10 14.58 -17.63 1.87
C TYR A 10 14.01 -16.22 2.00
N ALA A 11 14.86 -15.24 2.36
CA ALA A 11 14.46 -13.85 2.52
C ALA A 11 13.89 -13.27 1.21
N ASP A 12 14.57 -13.54 0.11
CA ASP A 12 14.20 -13.12 -1.24
C ASP A 12 12.83 -13.66 -1.64
N ALA A 13 12.61 -14.97 -1.48
CA ALA A 13 11.34 -15.62 -1.80
C ALA A 13 10.21 -15.10 -0.91
N LEU A 14 10.49 -14.87 0.38
CA LEU A 14 9.49 -14.35 1.32
C LEU A 14 9.06 -12.93 0.95
N VAL A 15 10.02 -12.05 0.64
CA VAL A 15 9.74 -10.67 0.21
C VAL A 15 8.88 -10.67 -1.06
N ARG A 16 9.30 -11.38 -2.12
CA ARG A 16 8.52 -11.48 -3.37
C ARG A 16 7.11 -12.00 -3.13
N SER A 17 6.97 -13.06 -2.33
CA SER A 17 5.67 -13.67 -2.04
C SER A 17 4.74 -12.70 -1.30
N ARG A 18 5.26 -11.95 -0.33
CA ARG A 18 4.44 -11.02 0.47
C ARG A 18 4.11 -9.74 -0.27
N PHE A 19 5.04 -9.21 -1.04
CA PHE A 19 4.79 -8.04 -1.87
C PHE A 19 3.73 -8.34 -2.96
N SER A 20 3.90 -9.43 -3.70
CA SER A 20 2.93 -9.84 -4.74
C SER A 20 1.61 -10.38 -4.19
N GLY A 21 1.65 -11.10 -3.06
CA GLY A 21 0.45 -11.73 -2.47
C GLY A 21 -0.38 -10.75 -1.64
N THR A 22 0.21 -10.13 -0.63
CA THR A 22 -0.52 -9.26 0.31
C THR A 22 -0.27 -7.77 0.08
N GLY A 23 0.73 -7.40 -0.71
CA GLY A 23 1.13 -5.99 -0.87
C GLY A 23 1.79 -5.43 0.39
N ALA A 24 2.44 -6.28 1.21
CA ALA A 24 3.28 -5.79 2.29
C ALA A 24 4.57 -5.21 1.70
N SER A 25 5.02 -4.08 2.24
CA SER A 25 6.18 -3.33 1.77
C SER A 25 7.04 -2.83 2.91
N GLY A 26 8.24 -2.33 2.57
CA GLY A 26 9.16 -1.61 3.45
C GLY A 26 9.19 -2.12 4.89
N ARG A 27 8.59 -1.35 5.79
CA ARG A 27 8.58 -1.63 7.24
C ARG A 27 7.95 -2.98 7.59
N ALA A 28 6.84 -3.35 6.95
CA ALA A 28 6.12 -4.58 7.29
C ALA A 28 6.93 -5.82 6.89
N LEU A 29 7.62 -5.77 5.74
CA LEU A 29 8.51 -6.84 5.30
C LEU A 29 9.73 -6.97 6.22
N ARG A 30 10.35 -5.84 6.58
CA ARG A 30 11.44 -5.81 7.56
C ARG A 30 11.04 -6.46 8.88
N GLU A 31 9.91 -6.08 9.46
CA GLU A 31 9.42 -6.65 10.73
C GLU A 31 9.16 -8.16 10.64
N VAL A 32 8.74 -8.66 9.47
CA VAL A 32 8.61 -10.11 9.22
C VAL A 32 9.98 -10.78 9.22
N LEU A 33 10.95 -10.25 8.49
CA LEU A 33 12.28 -10.86 8.36
C LEU A 33 13.05 -10.84 9.68
N VAL A 34 12.96 -9.75 10.45
CA VAL A 34 13.53 -9.67 11.81
C VAL A 34 12.93 -10.74 12.73
N ARG A 35 11.61 -10.93 12.69
CA ARG A 35 10.95 -12.02 13.46
C ARG A 35 11.34 -13.42 13.01
N LYS A 36 11.87 -13.56 11.79
CA LYS A 36 12.42 -14.83 11.28
C LYS A 36 13.87 -15.06 11.68
N GLY A 37 14.52 -14.10 12.35
CA GLY A 37 15.88 -14.23 12.86
C GLY A 37 16.95 -13.97 11.80
N LEU A 38 16.60 -13.38 10.66
CA LEU A 38 17.55 -13.05 9.60
C LEU A 38 18.40 -11.84 9.99
N ASP A 39 19.67 -11.86 9.60
CA ASP A 39 20.59 -10.76 9.88
C ASP A 39 20.29 -9.52 9.03
N SER A 40 20.73 -8.36 9.50
CA SER A 40 20.48 -7.08 8.83
C SER A 40 20.96 -7.04 7.38
N SER A 41 22.08 -7.67 7.04
CA SER A 41 22.61 -7.64 5.67
C SER A 41 21.73 -8.43 4.70
N THR A 42 21.23 -9.58 5.15
CA THR A 42 20.27 -10.41 4.40
C THR A 42 18.95 -9.68 4.22
N ILE A 43 18.49 -8.98 5.27
CA ILE A 43 17.28 -8.15 5.21
C ILE A 43 17.41 -7.02 4.21
N GLU A 44 18.49 -6.22 4.27
CA GLU A 44 18.67 -5.10 3.33
C GLU A 44 18.73 -5.59 1.88
N ARG A 45 19.48 -6.66 1.60
CA ARG A 45 19.57 -7.24 0.25
C ARG A 45 18.22 -7.76 -0.25
N ALA A 46 17.45 -8.43 0.60
CA ALA A 46 16.14 -8.93 0.21
C ALA A 46 15.13 -7.79 -0.01
N LEU A 47 15.22 -6.70 0.75
CA LEU A 47 14.34 -5.54 0.58
C LEU A 47 14.73 -4.69 -0.64
N SER A 48 16.00 -4.65 -1.03
CA SER A 48 16.47 -3.86 -2.19
C SER A 48 15.97 -4.37 -3.54
N GLN A 49 15.33 -5.54 -3.58
CA GLN A 49 14.67 -6.04 -4.80
C GLN A 49 13.35 -5.34 -5.11
N ILE A 50 12.81 -4.55 -4.17
CA ILE A 50 11.62 -3.73 -4.36
C ILE A 50 12.10 -2.29 -4.38
N ASP A 51 12.00 -1.64 -5.53
CA ASP A 51 12.34 -0.23 -5.63
C ASP A 51 11.14 0.68 -5.31
N ARG A 52 11.36 1.99 -5.39
CA ARG A 52 10.31 2.96 -5.07
C ARG A 52 9.17 2.96 -6.10
N ASP A 53 9.45 2.63 -7.34
CA ASP A 53 8.45 2.62 -8.41
C ASP A 53 7.57 1.38 -8.28
N ASP A 54 8.16 0.23 -7.93
CA ASP A 54 7.42 -0.97 -7.53
C ASP A 54 6.46 -0.67 -6.37
N GLU A 55 6.96 -0.02 -5.31
CA GLU A 55 6.14 0.35 -4.15
C GLU A 55 4.99 1.26 -4.56
N ALA A 56 5.26 2.28 -5.38
CA ALA A 56 4.26 3.23 -5.85
C ALA A 56 3.18 2.55 -6.70
N GLU A 57 3.57 1.74 -7.68
CA GLU A 57 2.64 0.98 -8.53
C GLU A 57 1.77 0.06 -7.68
N ARG A 58 2.39 -0.67 -6.75
CA ARG A 58 1.66 -1.61 -5.89
C ARG A 58 0.70 -0.89 -4.95
N ALA A 59 1.09 0.25 -4.41
CA ALA A 59 0.21 1.09 -3.59
C ALA A 59 -1.00 1.57 -4.40
N ALA A 60 -0.80 2.04 -5.63
CA ALA A 60 -1.88 2.47 -6.53
C ALA A 60 -2.87 1.32 -6.82
N GLN A 61 -2.38 0.12 -7.13
CA GLN A 61 -3.22 -1.07 -7.34
C GLN A 61 -4.05 -1.43 -6.10
N LEU A 62 -3.45 -1.41 -4.90
CA LEU A 62 -4.13 -1.70 -3.64
C LEU A 62 -5.22 -0.67 -3.35
N VAL A 63 -4.93 0.61 -3.54
CA VAL A 63 -5.89 1.69 -3.35
C VAL A 63 -7.01 1.56 -4.36
N ALA A 64 -6.74 1.44 -5.65
CA ALA A 64 -7.74 1.30 -6.71
C ALA A 64 -8.69 0.11 -6.47
N ARG A 65 -8.18 -1.00 -5.92
CA ARG A 65 -9.01 -2.14 -5.50
C ARG A 65 -9.89 -1.79 -4.31
N LYS A 66 -9.33 -1.23 -3.23
CA LYS A 66 -10.07 -0.93 -1.99
C LYS A 66 -11.11 0.17 -2.20
N ARG A 67 -10.79 1.13 -3.05
CA ARG A 67 -11.61 2.26 -3.46
C ARG A 67 -13.01 1.83 -3.91
N ARG A 68 -13.14 0.73 -4.66
CA ARG A 68 -14.44 0.19 -5.13
C ARG A 68 -15.38 -0.17 -3.98
N SER A 69 -14.85 -0.50 -2.81
CA SER A 69 -15.66 -0.81 -1.62
C SER A 69 -16.01 0.43 -0.78
N LEU A 70 -15.71 1.63 -1.26
CA LEU A 70 -15.91 2.90 -0.54
C LEU A 70 -16.86 3.85 -1.28
N ALA A 71 -17.68 3.32 -2.21
CA ALA A 71 -18.73 4.10 -2.86
C ALA A 71 -19.65 4.75 -1.82
N GLY A 72 -19.98 6.04 -2.01
CA GLY A 72 -20.80 6.83 -1.09
C GLY A 72 -20.13 7.20 0.25
N VAL A 73 -18.87 6.82 0.47
CA VAL A 73 -18.12 7.25 1.67
C VAL A 73 -17.55 8.64 1.43
N PRO A 74 -17.71 9.60 2.36
CA PRO A 74 -17.13 10.93 2.23
C PRO A 74 -15.62 10.86 1.95
N ARG A 75 -15.15 11.69 1.01
CA ARG A 75 -13.76 11.71 0.52
C ARG A 75 -12.72 11.71 1.65
N GLU A 76 -12.89 12.55 2.67
CA GLU A 76 -11.97 12.62 3.81
C GLU A 76 -11.94 11.30 4.61
N THR A 77 -13.09 10.66 4.78
CA THR A 77 -13.17 9.34 5.43
C THR A 77 -12.55 8.25 4.57
N ALA A 78 -12.74 8.29 3.25
CA ALA A 78 -12.05 7.39 2.33
C ALA A 78 -10.53 7.58 2.39
N TYR A 79 -10.04 8.82 2.41
CA TYR A 79 -8.63 9.16 2.54
C TYR A 79 -8.01 8.53 3.78
N ARG A 80 -8.63 8.74 4.95
CA ARG A 80 -8.16 8.14 6.22
C ARG A 80 -8.11 6.61 6.14
N ARG A 81 -9.17 5.98 5.65
CA ARG A 81 -9.27 4.52 5.55
C ARG A 81 -8.19 3.92 4.64
N LEU A 82 -7.96 4.53 3.48
CA LEU A 82 -6.94 4.08 2.52
C LEU A 82 -5.53 4.34 3.04
N SER A 83 -5.27 5.51 3.63
CA SER A 83 -3.98 5.83 4.25
C SER A 83 -3.65 4.85 5.37
N SER A 84 -4.60 4.56 6.27
CA SER A 84 -4.41 3.58 7.35
C SER A 84 -4.19 2.17 6.81
N MET A 85 -4.82 1.80 5.70
CA MET A 85 -4.59 0.51 5.04
C MET A 85 -3.15 0.38 4.55
N LEU A 86 -2.63 1.39 3.86
CA LEU A 86 -1.24 1.38 3.35
C LEU A 86 -0.22 1.45 4.49
N ALA A 87 -0.48 2.25 5.53
CA ALA A 87 0.39 2.29 6.71
C ALA A 87 0.54 0.91 7.38
N ARG A 88 -0.55 0.15 7.54
CA ARG A 88 -0.49 -1.23 8.06
C ARG A 88 0.24 -2.21 7.13
N LYS A 89 0.35 -1.86 5.84
CA LYS A 89 1.14 -2.62 4.87
C LYS A 89 2.61 -2.21 4.83
N GLY A 90 3.02 -1.20 5.60
CA GLY A 90 4.40 -0.79 5.74
C GLY A 90 4.89 0.22 4.70
N TYR A 91 3.98 0.82 3.92
CA TYR A 91 4.31 1.91 3.01
C TYR A 91 4.69 3.18 3.77
N SER A 92 5.62 3.94 3.20
CA SER A 92 6.01 5.24 3.74
C SER A 92 4.84 6.25 3.65
N PRO A 93 4.82 7.28 4.51
CA PRO A 93 3.78 8.31 4.45
C PRO A 93 3.70 9.03 3.11
N SER A 94 4.84 9.24 2.42
CA SER A 94 4.88 9.88 1.11
C SER A 94 4.22 9.03 0.04
N VAL A 95 4.60 7.75 -0.09
CA VAL A 95 3.98 6.81 -1.05
C VAL A 95 2.50 6.63 -0.77
N ALA A 96 2.14 6.47 0.52
CA ALA A 96 0.74 6.31 0.90
C ALA A 96 -0.11 7.54 0.55
N SER A 97 0.36 8.74 0.89
CA SER A 97 -0.38 9.96 0.60
C SER A 97 -0.50 10.24 -0.90
N ALA A 98 0.55 10.00 -1.69
CA ALA A 98 0.53 10.16 -3.15
C ALA A 98 -0.51 9.24 -3.80
N ALA A 99 -0.42 7.92 -3.54
CA ALA A 99 -1.33 6.94 -4.12
C ALA A 99 -2.80 7.17 -3.74
N VAL A 100 -3.06 7.62 -2.50
CA VAL A 100 -4.42 7.92 -2.04
C VAL A 100 -4.98 9.18 -2.70
N ARG A 101 -4.18 10.24 -2.83
CA ARG A 101 -4.61 11.49 -3.51
C ARG A 101 -4.98 11.21 -4.95
N GLU A 102 -4.07 10.60 -5.71
CA GLU A 102 -4.29 10.25 -7.12
C GLU A 102 -5.57 9.43 -7.32
N ALA A 103 -5.77 8.40 -6.48
CA ALA A 103 -6.93 7.54 -6.61
C ALA A 103 -8.25 8.23 -6.27
N LEU A 104 -8.25 9.20 -5.34
CA LEU A 104 -9.44 9.95 -4.98
C LEU A 104 -9.67 11.13 -5.93
N ASP A 105 -8.63 11.74 -6.50
CA ASP A 105 -8.79 12.80 -7.52
C ASP A 105 -9.56 12.26 -8.73
N ALA A 106 -9.28 11.01 -9.13
CA ALA A 106 -10.05 10.27 -10.12
C ALA A 106 -11.50 9.91 -9.70
N TRP A 107 -11.97 10.30 -8.51
CA TRP A 107 -13.40 10.26 -8.13
C TRP A 107 -14.13 11.54 -8.50
N GLY A 108 -13.50 12.71 -8.28
CA GLY A 108 -14.13 14.02 -8.49
C GLY A 108 -14.46 14.33 -9.95
N SER A 109 -13.78 13.66 -10.89
CA SER A 109 -14.03 13.80 -12.33
C SER A 109 -15.32 13.11 -12.83
N GLY A 110 -16.08 12.46 -11.94
CA GLY A 110 -17.32 11.75 -12.28
C GLY A 110 -18.54 12.12 -11.43
N GLU A 111 -18.45 13.15 -10.59
CA GLU A 111 -19.51 13.58 -9.66
C GLU A 111 -19.85 15.08 -9.77
N GLU A 112 -19.58 15.75 -10.90
CA GLU A 112 -20.22 17.05 -11.21
C GLU A 112 -21.65 16.83 -11.75
N SER A 113 -22.55 16.36 -10.88
CA SER A 113 -24.00 16.45 -11.06
C SER A 113 -24.66 16.21 -9.70
N GLY A 114 -24.55 17.20 -8.84
CA GLY A 114 -25.13 17.16 -7.50
C GLY A 114 -25.25 18.52 -6.84
N GLU A 115 -25.26 19.61 -7.61
CA GLU A 115 -25.54 20.94 -7.10
C GLU A 115 -26.57 21.62 -8.01
N GLU A 116 -27.86 21.35 -7.76
CA GLU A 116 -28.93 22.29 -8.04
C GLU A 116 -30.17 21.92 -7.22
N SER A 117 -30.20 22.40 -5.98
CA SER A 117 -31.46 22.64 -5.25
C SER A 117 -31.29 23.83 -4.33
N TRP A 118 -30.97 24.98 -4.92
CA TRP A 118 -31.39 26.26 -4.34
C TRP A 118 -32.85 26.47 -4.72
N GLN A 119 -33.77 26.01 -3.89
CA GLN A 119 -35.14 26.52 -3.92
C GLN A 119 -35.42 27.25 -2.62
N TRP A 120 -35.02 28.52 -2.61
CA TRP A 120 -35.70 29.57 -1.85
C TRP A 120 -37.04 29.86 -2.53
N GLY A 121 -38.15 29.82 -1.80
CA GLY A 121 -39.41 30.40 -2.28
C GLY A 121 -40.67 29.99 -1.50
N LEU A 122 -41.15 30.94 -0.68
CA LEU A 122 -42.50 31.13 -0.10
C LEU A 122 -42.87 30.35 1.16
#